data_AF-A0A2P7EAQ8-F1
#
_entry.id   AF-A0A2P7EAQ8-F1
#
_cell.length_a   1.000
_cell.length_b   1.000
_cell.length_c   1.000
_cell.angle_alpha   90.00
_cell.angle_beta   90.00
_cell.angle_gamma   90.00
#
_symmetry.space_group_name_H-M   'P 1'
#
loop_
_entity.id
_entity.type
_entity.pdbx_description
1 polymer ?
#
loop_
_entity_poly.entity_id
_entity_poly.type
_entity_poly.pdbx_seq_one_letter_code
_entity_poly.pdbx_strand_id
1 'polypeptide(L)' 'MNDFLATLYLICFAAIAGGAFALMNQNLRNAAAVPVRIASNPKQRMHPEAPAPGDEVMYVDLSRERLEALYQQAAKD' A
#
# COMPACT_ATOMS: atom_id res chain seq x y z
N MET A 1 4.81 -9.59 -49.90
CA MET A 1 5.08 -8.23 -49.37
C MET A 1 4.44 -7.95 -48.02
N ASN A 2 3.34 -8.61 -47.63
CA ASN A 2 2.63 -8.32 -46.36
C ASN A 2 3.19 -9.08 -45.14
N ASP A 3 3.73 -10.27 -45.36
CA ASP A 3 4.18 -11.16 -44.26
C ASP A 3 5.43 -10.64 -43.53
N PHE A 4 6.29 -9.92 -44.25
CA PHE A 4 7.45 -9.26 -43.65
C PHE A 4 7.03 -8.16 -42.67
N LEU A 5 6.06 -7.34 -43.07
CA LEU A 5 5.53 -6.27 -42.22
C LEU A 5 4.77 -6.84 -41.01
N ALA A 6 4.00 -7.91 -41.21
CA ALA A 6 3.31 -8.62 -40.12
C ALA A 6 4.31 -9.21 -39.11
N THR A 7 5.42 -9.78 -39.59
CA THR A 7 6.49 -10.32 -38.74
C THR A 7 7.19 -9.21 -37.94
N LEU A 8 7.52 -8.09 -38.60
CA LEU A 8 8.13 -6.94 -37.93
C LEU A 8 7.20 -6.35 -36.86
N TYR A 9 5.92 -6.21 -37.17
CA TYR A 9 4.92 -5.72 -36.23
C TYR A 9 4.79 -6.62 -35.01
N LEU A 10 4.78 -7.95 -35.22
CA LEU A 10 4.73 -8.94 -34.14
C LEU A 10 5.96 -8.85 -33.23
N ILE A 11 7.15 -8.64 -33.80
CA ILE A 11 8.39 -8.46 -33.03
C ILE A 11 8.30 -7.18 -32.18
N CYS A 12 7.89 -6.06 -32.77
CA CYS A 12 7.72 -4.81 -32.03
C CYS A 12 6.68 -4.94 -30.91
N PHE A 13 5.55 -5.59 -31.20
CA PHE A 13 4.51 -5.87 -30.21
C PHE A 13 5.06 -6.73 -29.06
N ALA A 14 5.78 -7.81 -29.36
CA ALA A 14 6.38 -8.69 -28.36
C ALA A 14 7.41 -7.97 -27.49
N ALA A 15 8.21 -7.07 -28.07
CA ALA A 15 9.19 -6.28 -27.33
C ALA A 15 8.52 -5.33 -26.31
N ILE A 16 7.47 -4.61 -26.73
CA ILE A 16 6.75 -3.67 -25.86
C ILE A 16 5.95 -4.42 -24.78
N ALA A 17 5.19 -5.46 -25.19
CA ALA A 17 4.38 -6.25 -24.27
C ALA A 17 5.27 -7.00 -23.24
N GLY A 18 6.39 -7.57 -23.70
CA GLY A 18 7.36 -8.23 -22.84
C GLY A 18 8.02 -7.26 -21.86
N GLY A 19 8.40 -6.07 -22.31
CA GLY A 19 8.97 -5.02 -21.46
C GLY A 19 8.00 -4.54 -20.37
N ALA A 20 6.75 -4.26 -20.74
CA ALA A 20 5.71 -3.87 -19.78
C ALA A 20 5.41 -4.99 -18.77
N PHE A 21 5.34 -6.24 -19.24
CA PHE A 21 5.11 -7.40 -18.38
C PHE A 21 6.27 -7.64 -17.41
N ALA A 22 7.52 -7.51 -17.85
CA ALA A 22 8.70 -7.65 -17.01
C ALA A 22 8.69 -6.61 -15.87
N LEU A 23 8.40 -5.34 -16.19
CA LEU A 23 8.30 -4.26 -15.21
C LEU A 23 7.16 -4.53 -14.20
N MET A 24 5.98 -4.89 -14.68
CA MET A 24 4.83 -5.21 -13.82
C MET A 24 5.14 -6.41 -12.89
N ASN A 25 5.72 -7.47 -13.43
CA ASN A 25 6.10 -8.66 -12.66
C ASN A 25 7.18 -8.34 -11.61
N GLN A 26 8.14 -7.47 -11.92
CA GLN A 26 9.11 -6.98 -10.94
C GLN A 26 8.43 -6.18 -9.82
N ASN A 27 7.49 -5.29 -10.16
CA ASN A 27 6.74 -4.51 -9.17
C ASN A 27 5.89 -5.39 -8.27
N LEU A 28 5.18 -6.38 -8.83
CA LEU A 28 4.37 -7.33 -8.06
C LEU A 28 5.21 -8.21 -7.14
N ARG A 29 6.37 -8.70 -7.59
CA ARG A 29 7.29 -9.48 -6.76
C ARG A 29 7.84 -8.65 -5.61
N ASN A 30 8.20 -7.40 -5.88
CA ASN A 30 8.65 -6.49 -4.83
C ASN A 30 7.52 -6.22 -3.83
N ALA A 31 6.32 -5.89 -4.28
CA ALA A 31 5.16 -5.67 -3.42
C ALA A 31 4.76 -6.91 -2.61
N ALA A 32 4.89 -8.12 -3.17
CA ALA A 32 4.65 -9.38 -2.48
C ALA A 32 5.78 -9.74 -1.50
N ALA A 33 7.02 -9.33 -1.77
CA ALA A 33 8.17 -9.53 -0.88
C ALA A 33 8.23 -8.48 0.25
N VAL A 34 7.55 -7.34 0.08
CA VAL A 34 7.42 -6.30 1.10
C VAL A 34 6.89 -6.89 2.42
N PRO A 35 5.71 -7.55 2.53
CA PRO A 35 5.22 -8.07 3.82
C PRO A 35 6.19 -9.04 4.50
N VAL A 36 6.94 -9.85 3.74
CA VAL A 36 7.95 -10.78 4.27
C VAL A 36 9.15 -10.02 4.85
N ARG A 37 9.65 -9.00 4.15
CA ARG A 37 10.74 -8.14 4.64
C ARG A 37 10.29 -7.28 5.82
N ILE A 38 9.06 -6.75 5.78
CA ILE A 38 8.55 -5.96 6.90
C ILE A 38 8.27 -6.84 8.14
N ALA A 39 7.97 -8.13 7.97
CA ALA A 39 7.81 -9.05 9.11
C ALA A 39 9.14 -9.39 9.81
N SER A 40 10.25 -9.41 9.06
CA SER A 40 11.57 -9.77 9.61
C SER A 40 12.23 -8.69 10.49
N ASN A 41 11.79 -7.42 10.43
CA ASN A 41 12.35 -6.35 11.25
C ASN A 41 11.27 -5.47 11.89
N PRO A 42 10.68 -5.89 13.03
CA PRO A 42 9.68 -5.09 13.75
C PRO A 42 10.25 -3.78 14.30
N LYS A 43 11.57 -3.68 14.54
CA LYS A 43 12.23 -2.49 15.08
C LYS A 43 12.27 -1.29 14.13
N GLN A 44 12.22 -1.52 12.81
CA GLN A 44 12.21 -0.43 11.83
C GLN A 44 10.85 0.27 11.68
N ARG A 45 9.80 -0.25 12.34
CA ARG A 45 8.43 0.29 12.25
C ARG A 45 8.02 1.18 13.42
N MET A 46 8.81 1.23 14.49
CA MET A 46 8.49 2.14 15.58
C MET A 46 9.03 3.50 15.17
N HIS A 47 8.10 4.37 14.82
CA HIS A 47 8.28 5.79 14.95
C HIS A 47 9.00 6.07 16.28
N PRO A 48 10.05 6.90 16.32
CA PRO A 48 10.78 7.17 17.57
C PRO A 48 9.88 7.73 18.68
N GLU A 49 8.74 8.33 18.31
CA GLU A 49 7.68 8.81 19.18
C GLU A 49 6.63 7.73 19.57
N ALA A 50 6.73 6.51 19.06
CA ALA A 50 5.78 5.44 19.36
C ALA A 50 5.92 5.01 20.83
N PRO A 51 4.82 5.01 21.60
CA PRO A 51 4.83 4.63 23.01
C PRO A 51 5.37 3.20 23.21
N ALA A 52 6.11 3.00 24.30
CA ALA A 52 6.58 1.68 24.68
C ALA A 52 5.38 0.81 25.12
N PRO A 53 5.47 -0.52 24.97
CA PRO A 53 4.45 -1.41 25.50
C PRO A 53 4.31 -1.22 27.03
N GLY A 54 3.16 -0.72 27.47
CA GLY A 54 2.88 -0.40 28.87
C GLY A 54 2.84 1.09 29.20
N ASP A 55 3.20 1.98 28.27
CA ASP A 55 3.03 3.42 28.43
C ASP A 55 1.54 3.80 28.34
N GLU A 56 1.12 4.79 29.15
CA GLU A 56 -0.23 5.33 29.10
C GLU A 56 -0.46 6.07 27.79
N VAL A 57 -1.32 5.50 26.94
CA VAL A 57 -1.72 6.09 25.65
C VAL A 57 -2.99 6.89 25.84
N MET A 58 -2.98 8.17 25.46
CA MET A 58 -4.20 8.94 25.32
C MET A 58 -4.95 8.42 24.09
N TYR A 59 -5.96 7.58 24.34
CA TYR A 59 -6.87 7.09 23.31
C TYR A 59 -8.12 7.97 23.25
N VAL A 60 -8.50 8.38 22.05
CA VAL A 60 -9.79 9.03 21.82
C VAL A 60 -10.78 7.95 21.38
N ASP A 61 -11.77 7.68 22.23
CA ASP A 61 -12.87 6.78 21.89
C ASP A 61 -13.83 7.46 20.91
N LEU A 62 -13.82 6.97 19.67
CA LEU A 62 -14.70 7.41 18.58
C LEU A 62 -15.89 6.45 18.39
N SER A 63 -16.32 5.78 19.46
CA SER A 63 -17.58 5.05 19.47
C SER A 63 -18.76 5.96 19.12
N ARG A 64 -19.76 5.38 18.46
CA ARG A 64 -20.93 6.11 17.97
C ARG A 64 -21.63 6.85 19.10
N GLU A 65 -21.75 6.20 20.26
CA GLU A 65 -22.41 6.72 21.44
C GLU A 65 -21.69 7.97 21.99
N ARG A 66 -20.35 7.97 22.00
CA ARG A 66 -19.53 9.12 22.41
C ARG A 66 -19.63 10.27 21.42
N LEU A 67 -19.62 9.97 20.13
CA LEU A 67 -19.75 10.97 19.06
C LEU A 67 -21.12 11.65 19.08
N GLU A 68 -22.20 10.88 19.27
CA GLU A 68 -23.55 11.42 19.39
C GLU A 68 -23.69 12.33 20.63
N ALA A 69 -23.10 11.94 21.77
CA ALA A 69 -23.07 12.78 22.97
C ALA A 69 -22.31 14.10 22.75
N LEU A 70 -21.13 14.05 22.12
CA LEU A 70 -20.34 15.24 21.79
C LEU A 70 -21.09 16.17 20.83
N TYR A 71 -21.76 15.61 19.84
CA TYR A 71 -22.57 16.38 18.89
C TYR A 71 -23.73 17.12 19.60
N GLN A 72 -24.42 16.44 20.51
CA GLN A 72 -25.51 17.04 21.29
C GLN A 72 -25.02 18.10 22.28
N GLN A 73 -23.80 17.97 22.78
CA GLN A 73 -23.18 18.96 23.65
C GLN A 73 -22.79 20.21 22.86
N ALA A 74 -22.15 20.03 21.69
CA ALA A 74 -21.79 21.14 20.81
C ALA A 74 -23.00 21.89 20.22
N ALA A 75 -24.16 21.23 20.11
CA ALA A 75 -25.41 21.85 19.66
C ALA A 75 -26.18 22.60 20.76
N LYS A 76 -25.76 22.46 22.03
CA LYS A 76 -26.37 23.13 23.20
C LYS A 76 -25.64 24.39 23.65
N ASP A 77 -24.39 24.57 23.22
CA ASP A 77 -23.57 25.77 23.41
C ASP A 77 -23.77 26.76 22.26
#